data_AF-A0A3Q9SIV8-F1
#
_entry.id   AF-A0A3Q9SIV8-F1
#
_cell.length_a   1.000
_cell.length_b   1.000
_cell.length_c   1.000
_cell.angle_alpha   90.00
_cell.angle_beta   90.00
_cell.angle_gamma   90.00
#
_symmetry.space_group_name_H-M   'P 1'
#
loop_
_entity.id
_entity.type
_entity.pdbx_description
1 polymer ?
#
loop_
_entity_poly.entity_id
_entity_poly.type
_entity_poly.pdbx_seq_one_letter_code
_entity_poly.pdbx_strand_id
1 'polypeptide(L)' 'MNSEVSILEIKCPNCRSKDVGKIGVNQYYCWNCFIEMTLSEGLINTHQVEEDGSLSSLDDLFEENDRRFGM' A
#
# COMPACT_ATOMS: atom_id res chain seq x y z
N MET A 1 -12.46 -16.38 -26.39
CA MET A 1 -11.47 -15.30 -26.22
C MET A 1 -12.09 -14.23 -25.36
N ASN A 2 -11.78 -14.20 -24.06
CA ASN A 2 -11.82 -12.99 -23.23
C ASN A 2 -10.77 -13.25 -22.15
N SER A 3 -9.65 -12.59 -22.32
CA SER A 3 -8.41 -12.78 -21.56
C SER A 3 -8.67 -12.62 -20.06
N GLU A 4 -8.17 -13.58 -19.30
CA GLU A 4 -8.05 -13.56 -17.85
C GLU A 4 -7.27 -12.30 -17.44
N VAL A 5 -7.99 -11.23 -17.09
CA VAL A 5 -7.40 -10.12 -16.35
C VAL A 5 -7.32 -10.59 -14.90
N SER A 6 -6.22 -11.25 -14.56
CA SER A 6 -5.86 -11.58 -13.18
C SER A 6 -5.69 -10.28 -12.42
N ILE A 7 -6.77 -9.82 -11.77
CA ILE A 7 -6.72 -8.70 -10.82
C ILE A 7 -5.84 -9.18 -9.67
N LEU A 8 -4.62 -8.65 -9.58
CA LEU A 8 -3.82 -8.79 -8.36
C LEU A 8 -4.63 -8.12 -7.23
N GLU A 9 -5.31 -8.91 -6.40
CA GLU A 9 -5.97 -8.43 -5.20
C GLU A 9 -4.89 -8.01 -4.19
N ILE A 10 -4.46 -6.75 -4.27
CA ILE A 10 -3.59 -6.15 -3.27
C ILE A 10 -4.42 -5.93 -2.01
N LYS A 11 -4.04 -6.60 -0.93
CA LYS A 11 -4.65 -6.42 0.38
C LYS A 11 -3.81 -5.45 1.19
N CYS A 12 -4.47 -4.53 1.87
CA CYS A 12 -3.79 -3.59 2.75
C CYS A 12 -3.11 -4.37 3.89
N PRO A 13 -1.80 -4.19 4.14
CA PRO A 13 -1.13 -4.87 5.26
C PRO A 13 -1.64 -4.40 6.62
N ASN A 14 -2.15 -3.17 6.71
CA ASN A 14 -2.66 -2.58 7.95
C ASN A 14 -4.07 -3.10 8.33
N CYS A 15 -5.06 -2.89 7.46
CA CYS A 15 -6.45 -3.27 7.76
C CYS A 15 -6.91 -4.58 7.09
N ARG A 16 -6.07 -5.20 6.26
CA ARG A 16 -6.36 -6.41 5.47
C ARG A 16 -7.56 -6.28 4.51
N SER A 17 -8.02 -5.06 4.27
CA SER A 17 -9.06 -4.81 3.28
C SER A 17 -8.54 -5.02 1.86
N LYS A 18 -9.44 -5.42 0.97
CA LYS A 18 -9.24 -5.55 -0.47
C LYS A 18 -9.54 -4.24 -1.22
N ASP A 19 -10.09 -3.24 -0.54
CA ASP A 19 -10.39 -1.92 -1.09
C ASP A 19 -9.12 -1.06 -1.21
N VAL A 20 -8.11 -1.62 -1.89
CA VAL A 20 -6.86 -0.96 -2.22
C VAL A 20 -6.88 -0.60 -3.70
N GLY A 21 -6.80 0.69 -4.00
CA GLY A 21 -6.69 1.21 -5.36
C GLY A 21 -5.26 1.53 -5.73
N LYS A 22 -4.87 1.32 -6.99
CA LYS A 22 -3.61 1.83 -7.53
C LYS A 22 -3.78 3.29 -7.93
N ILE A 23 -3.03 4.20 -7.31
CA ILE A 23 -3.09 5.66 -7.57
C ILE A 23 -1.89 6.17 -8.38
N GLY A 24 -0.82 5.37 -8.52
CA GLY A 24 0.36 5.71 -9.29
C GLY A 24 1.13 4.48 -9.79
N VAL A 25 2.26 4.66 -10.48
CA VAL A 25 3.04 3.57 -11.12
C VAL A 25 3.41 2.47 -10.11
N ASN A 26 3.80 2.88 -8.91
CA ASN A 26 4.15 2.03 -7.78
C ASN A 26 3.45 2.48 -6.49
N GLN A 27 2.31 3.14 -6.60
CA GLN A 27 1.61 3.72 -5.46
C GLN A 27 0.20 3.15 -5.36
N TYR A 28 -0.16 2.78 -4.14
CA TYR A 28 -1.42 2.15 -3.80
C TYR A 28 -2.03 2.87 -2.61
N TYR A 29 -3.34 2.93 -2.56
CA TYR A 29 -4.07 3.66 -1.55
C TYR A 29 -5.21 2.79 -1.02
N CYS A 30 -5.27 2.62 0.29
CA CYS A 30 -6.32 1.87 0.95
C CYS A 30 -7.45 2.79 1.40
N TRP A 31 -8.63 2.64 0.80
CA TRP A 31 -9.81 3.45 1.12
C TRP A 31 -10.38 3.20 2.51
N ASN A 32 -10.08 2.04 3.10
CA ASN A 32 -10.65 1.64 4.40
C ASN A 32 -9.85 2.16 5.61
N CYS A 33 -8.55 2.41 5.45
CA CYS A 33 -7.70 2.87 6.55
C CYS A 33 -6.88 4.11 6.17
N PHE A 34 -7.16 4.70 5.00
CA PHE A 34 -6.53 5.92 4.50
C PHE A 34 -5.00 5.81 4.44
N ILE A 35 -4.46 4.62 4.14
CA ILE A 35 -3.00 4.42 4.03
C ILE A 35 -2.59 4.40 2.58
N GLU A 36 -1.62 5.25 2.27
CA GLU A 36 -0.84 5.22 1.04
C GLU A 36 0.36 4.27 1.19
N MET A 37 0.58 3.42 0.19
CA MET A 37 1.67 2.46 0.08
C MET A 37 2.44 2.77 -1.19
N THR A 38 3.73 3.08 -1.07
CA THR A 38 4.62 3.32 -2.21
C THR A 38 5.68 2.22 -2.28
N LEU A 39 5.80 1.57 -3.43
CA LEU A 39 6.86 0.62 -3.75
C LEU A 39 8.05 1.37 -4.36
N SER A 40 9.15 1.44 -3.62
CA SER A 40 10.39 2.10 -4.03
C SER A 40 11.56 1.15 -3.82
N GLU A 41 12.25 0.75 -4.89
CA GLU A 41 13.47 -0.07 -4.82
C GLU A 41 13.34 -1.38 -4.02
N GLY A 42 12.15 -1.99 -4.03
CA GLY A 42 11.87 -3.22 -3.27
C GLY A 42 11.49 -3.00 -1.80
N LEU A 43 11.36 -1.74 -1.37
CA LEU A 43 10.83 -1.34 -0.08
C LEU A 43 9.39 -0.82 -0.24
N ILE A 44 8.51 -1.21 0.68
CA ILE A 44 7.16 -0.66 0.79
C ILE A 44 7.18 0.46 1.84
N ASN A 45 6.94 1.69 1.44
CA ASN A 45 6.73 2.82 2.35
C ASN A 45 5.24 3.02 2.60
N THR A 46 4.84 3.07 3.86
CA THR A 46 3.44 3.28 4.28
C THR A 46 3.26 4.66 4.91
N HIS A 47 2.34 5.46 4.38
CA HIS A 47 1.95 6.77 4.93
C HIS A 47 0.47 6.76 5.25
N GLN A 48 0.08 7.09 6.47
CA GLN A 48 -1.30 7.31 6.83
C GLN A 48 -1.72 8.73 6.45
N VAL A 49 -2.87 8.84 5.81
CA VAL A 49 -3.55 10.11 5.62
C VAL A 49 -4.43 10.35 6.85
N GLU A 50 -4.10 11.39 7.60
CA GLU A 50 -4.88 11.88 8.74
C GLU A 50 -6.17 12.55 8.25
N GLU A 51 -7.11 12.83 9.15
CA GLU A 51 -8.40 13.44 8.82
C GLU A 51 -8.26 14.85 8.22
N ASP A 52 -7.21 15.58 8.60
CA ASP A 52 -6.89 16.90 8.06
C ASP A 52 -6.17 16.83 6.69
N GLY A 53 -5.87 15.62 6.21
CA GLY A 53 -5.15 15.38 4.95
C GLY A 53 -3.63 15.39 5.09
N SER A 54 -3.10 15.54 6.29
CA SER A 54 -1.67 15.40 6.56
C SER A 54 -1.21 13.96 6.37
N LEU A 55 0.04 13.79 5.92
CA LEU A 55 0.67 12.48 5.76
C LEU A 55 1.54 12.18 6.98
N SER A 56 1.15 11.16 7.75
CA SER A 56 1.92 10.61 8.86
C SER A 56 2.65 9.36 8.40
N SER A 57 3.98 9.39 8.42
CA SER A 57 4.80 8.21 8.10
C SER A 57 4.53 7.09 9.10
N LEU A 58 3.94 5.98 8.63
CA LEU A 58 3.82 4.74 9.41
C LEU A 58 5.03 3.82 9.20
N ASP A 59 6.00 4.29 8.42
CA ASP A 59 7.27 3.65 8.15
C ASP A 59 8.03 3.26 9.42
N ASP A 60 7.91 4.05 10.49
CA ASP A 60 8.48 3.79 11.82
C ASP A 60 7.84 2.61 12.57
N LEU A 61 6.61 2.20 12.22
CA LEU A 61 5.92 1.09 12.88
C LEU A 61 6.34 -0.27 12.34
N PHE A 62 6.99 -0.31 11.18
CA PHE A 62 7.43 -1.53 10.53
C PHE A 62 8.94 -1.45 10.31
N GLU A 63 9.69 -2.43 10.80
CA GLU A 63 11.13 -2.46 10.53
C GLU A 63 11.40 -2.60 9.03
N GLU A 64 12.51 -2.02 8.56
CA GLU A 64 12.90 -2.06 7.14
C GLU A 64 12.95 -3.50 6.59
N ASN A 65 13.22 -4.49 7.44
CA ASN A 65 13.20 -5.91 7.09
C ASN A 65 11.79 -6.44 6.76
N ASP A 66 10.75 -5.98 7.44
CA ASP A 66 9.35 -6.38 7.20
C ASP A 66 8.79 -5.69 5.93
N ARG A 67 9.35 -4.51 5.61
CA ARG A 67 8.98 -3.70 4.44
C ARG A 67 9.76 -4.05 3.18
N ARG A 68 10.83 -4.84 3.27
CA ARG A 68 11.48 -5.41 2.09
C ARG A 68 10.56 -6.45 1.49
N PHE A 69 10.11 -6.20 0.27
CA PHE A 69 9.47 -7.21 -0.56
C PHE A 69 10.57 -8.19 -1.02
N GLY A 70 10.99 -9.05 -0.09
CA GLY A 70 12.01 -10.07 -0.30
C GLY A 70 11.48 -11.11 -1.27
N MET A 71 12.15 -11.21 -2.42
CA MET A 71 12.29 -12.47 -3.13
C MET A 71 13.64 -13.09 -2.76
#